data_AF-A0A4D7CB15-F1
#
_entry.id   AF-A0A4D7CB15-F1
#
_cell.length_a   1.000
_cell.length_b   1.000
_cell.length_c   1.000
_cell.angle_alpha   90.00
_cell.angle_beta   90.00
_cell.angle_gamma   90.00
#
_symmetry.space_group_name_H-M   'P 1'
#
loop_
_entity.id
_entity.type
_entity.pdbx_description
1 polymer ?
#
loop_
_entity_poly.entity_id
_entity_poly.type
_entity_poly.pdbx_seq_one_letter_code
_entity_poly.pdbx_strand_id
1 'polypeptide(L)'
;MSAPQTTWTLRAVPELASTNETMLEQAVLGAADNSWLRADRQTAGRGRRGRVWESPAGNLLLSGLIRARPGEGMLAQLSFVAALAVREALGQWVPAGGCS
;
A
#
# COMPACT_ATOMS: atom_id res chain seq x y z
N MET A 1 -9.06 -16.66 -21.88
CA MET A 1 -9.75 -15.56 -21.16
C MET A 1 -8.70 -14.53 -20.77
N SER A 2 -8.72 -13.35 -21.40
CA SER A 2 -7.81 -12.25 -21.02
C SER A 2 -8.24 -11.72 -19.65
N ALA A 3 -7.31 -11.56 -18.71
CA ALA A 3 -7.60 -10.93 -17.44
C ALA A 3 -8.14 -9.51 -17.68
N PRO A 4 -9.12 -9.03 -16.89
CA PRO A 4 -9.55 -7.64 -16.98
C PRO A 4 -8.33 -6.74 -16.78
N GLN A 5 -8.13 -5.78 -17.69
CA GLN A 5 -7.08 -4.78 -17.52
C GLN A 5 -7.52 -3.82 -16.41
N THR A 6 -7.02 -4.04 -15.20
CA THR A 6 -7.30 -3.16 -14.08
C THR A 6 -6.46 -1.91 -14.25
N THR A 7 -7.05 -0.81 -14.69
CA THR A 7 -6.39 0.50 -14.69
C THR A 7 -6.14 0.90 -13.25
N TRP A 8 -4.87 0.98 -12.86
CA TRP A 8 -4.43 1.51 -11.57
C TRP A 8 -3.72 2.84 -11.79
N THR A 9 -3.76 3.71 -10.78
CA THR A 9 -3.02 4.97 -10.78
C THR A 9 -2.08 5.00 -9.58
N LEU A 10 -0.86 5.51 -9.78
CA LEU A 10 0.12 5.68 -8.70
C LEU A 10 0.61 7.13 -8.70
N ARG A 11 0.39 7.81 -7.59
CA ARG A 11 0.98 9.12 -7.31
C ARG A 11 2.16 8.97 -6.36
N ALA A 12 3.28 9.62 -6.68
CA ALA A 12 4.44 9.74 -5.83
C ALA A 12 4.61 11.19 -5.36
N VAL A 13 4.92 11.37 -4.07
CA VAL A 13 5.23 12.69 -3.51
C VAL A 13 6.45 12.61 -2.59
N PRO A 14 7.21 13.71 -2.44
CA PRO A 14 8.40 13.70 -1.61
C PRO A 14 8.09 13.49 -0.13
N GLU A 15 7.13 14.23 0.42
CA GLU A 15 6.83 14.19 1.85
C GLU A 15 5.35 14.46 2.11
N LEU A 16 4.81 13.81 3.15
CA LEU A 16 3.46 14.04 3.69
C LEU A 16 3.38 13.55 5.15
N ALA A 17 2.25 13.81 5.82
CA ALA A 17 2.02 13.34 7.19
C ALA A 17 1.86 11.81 7.27
N SER A 18 0.81 11.27 6.63
CA SER A 18 0.54 9.83 6.58
C SER A 18 -0.09 9.39 5.27
N THR A 19 0.49 8.42 4.57
CA THR A 19 -0.04 7.98 3.25
C THR A 19 -1.44 7.40 3.41
N ASN A 20 -1.66 6.68 4.50
CA ASN A 20 -2.95 6.06 4.81
C ASN A 20 -4.02 7.10 5.15
N GLU A 21 -3.66 8.13 5.90
CA GLU A 21 -4.58 9.22 6.26
C GLU A 21 -4.97 10.04 5.03
N THR A 22 -3.99 10.41 4.20
CA THR A 22 -4.25 11.06 2.92
C THR A 22 -5.12 10.19 2.01
N MET A 23 -4.88 8.89 1.90
CA MET A 23 -5.71 8.01 1.08
C MET A 23 -7.15 7.85 1.62
N LEU A 24 -7.34 7.88 2.95
CA LEU A 24 -8.68 7.92 3.55
C LEU A 24 -9.42 9.22 3.20
N GLU A 25 -8.74 10.38 3.27
CA GLU A 25 -9.31 11.66 2.84
C GLU A 25 -9.69 11.64 1.36
N GLN A 26 -8.80 11.14 0.50
CA GLN A 26 -9.07 11.01 -0.94
C GLN A 26 -10.23 10.05 -1.21
N ALA A 27 -10.38 8.98 -0.42
CA ALA A 27 -11.52 8.07 -0.52
C ALA A 27 -12.86 8.78 -0.30
N VAL A 28 -12.91 9.68 0.70
CA VAL A 28 -14.08 10.51 1.03
C VAL A 28 -14.36 11.52 -0.09
N LEU A 29 -13.30 12.08 -0.69
CA LEU A 29 -13.41 12.99 -1.85
C LEU A 29 -13.75 12.29 -3.18
N GLY A 30 -13.93 10.96 -3.18
CA GLY A 30 -14.37 10.22 -4.35
C GLY A 30 -13.25 9.69 -5.24
N ALA A 31 -12.02 9.55 -4.72
CA ALA A 31 -10.94 8.91 -5.46
C ALA A 31 -11.34 7.51 -5.97
N ALA A 32 -10.87 7.19 -7.18
CA ALA A 32 -11.22 5.95 -7.87
C ALA A 32 -10.62 4.73 -7.16
N ASP A 33 -11.28 3.58 -7.31
CA ASP A 33 -10.71 2.28 -6.94
C ASP A 33 -9.35 2.06 -7.63
N ASN A 34 -8.45 1.30 -7.02
CA ASN A 34 -7.07 1.07 -7.52
C ASN A 34 -6.23 2.35 -7.65
N SER A 35 -6.51 3.37 -6.83
CA SER A 35 -5.65 4.53 -6.64
C SER A 35 -4.60 4.26 -5.58
N TRP A 36 -3.35 4.62 -5.85
CA TRP A 36 -2.21 4.39 -4.99
C TRP A 36 -1.44 5.68 -4.72
N LEU A 37 -0.91 5.81 -3.51
CA LEU A 37 -0.06 6.91 -3.08
C LEU A 37 1.20 6.37 -2.42
N ARG A 38 2.37 6.78 -2.91
CA ARG A 38 3.65 6.59 -2.24
C ARG A 38 4.26 7.90 -1.77
N ALA A 39 5.00 7.84 -0.68
CA ALA A 39 5.81 8.95 -0.18
C ALA A 39 7.28 8.54 -0.04
N ASP A 40 8.22 9.47 -0.23
CA ASP A 40 9.63 9.22 0.11
C ASP A 40 9.86 9.35 1.64
N ARG A 41 9.02 10.15 2.32
CA ARG A 41 9.03 10.35 3.77
C ARG A 41 7.63 10.58 4.36
N GLN A 42 7.39 10.06 5.56
CA GLN A 42 6.22 10.37 6.39
C GLN A 42 6.63 11.06 7.69
N THR A 43 6.00 12.18 8.03
CA THR A 43 6.28 12.94 9.26
C THR A 43 5.40 12.52 10.44
N ALA A 44 4.27 11.86 10.20
CA ALA A 44 3.31 11.43 11.20
C ALA A 44 2.75 10.03 10.88
N GLY A 45 3.65 9.09 10.54
CA GLY A 45 3.28 7.70 10.26
C GLY A 45 2.60 7.03 11.46
N ARG A 46 1.51 6.29 11.20
CA ARG A 46 0.75 5.56 12.22
C ARG A 46 0.78 4.06 11.95
N GLY A 47 1.27 3.31 12.92
CA GLY A 47 1.21 1.87 12.97
C GLY A 47 -0.08 1.36 13.62
N ARG A 48 -0.28 0.04 13.54
CA ARG A 48 -1.41 -0.64 14.17
C ARG A 48 -1.44 -0.38 15.68
N ARG A 49 -2.65 -0.25 16.24
CA ARG A 49 -2.88 0.06 17.67
C ARG A 49 -2.27 1.40 18.11
N GLY A 50 -2.21 2.39 17.22
CA GLY A 50 -1.80 3.76 17.56
C GLY A 50 -0.30 3.95 17.80
N ARG A 51 0.53 2.93 17.51
CA ARG A 51 1.99 3.08 17.60
C ARG A 51 2.49 4.08 16.57
N VAL A 52 3.53 4.83 16.92
CA VAL A 52 4.27 5.64 15.94
C VAL A 52 4.91 4.69 14.92
N TRP A 53 4.78 5.03 13.64
CA TRP A 53 5.47 4.35 12.55
C TRP A 53 6.59 5.24 12.04
N GLU A 54 7.82 4.93 12.47
CA GLU A 54 9.00 5.62 12.00
C GLU A 54 9.24 5.32 10.51
N SER A 55 9.49 6.37 9.74
CA SER A 55 9.52 6.32 8.28
C SER A 55 10.77 6.99 7.74
N PRO A 56 11.96 6.40 7.97
CA PRO A 56 13.20 6.92 7.40
C PRO A 56 13.16 6.86 5.87
N ALA A 57 13.90 7.78 5.24
CA ALA A 57 14.06 7.79 3.80
C ALA A 57 14.66 6.46 3.30
N GLY A 58 14.18 5.99 2.14
CA GLY A 58 14.59 4.71 1.54
C GLY A 58 13.66 3.54 1.85
N ASN A 59 12.73 3.69 2.80
CA ASN A 59 11.67 2.70 3.02
C ASN A 59 10.53 2.83 2.00
N LEU A 60 9.77 1.74 1.81
CA LEU A 60 8.53 1.76 1.03
C LEU A 60 7.36 2.26 1.89
N LEU A 61 6.90 3.47 1.61
CA LEU A 61 5.72 4.07 2.25
C LEU A 61 4.61 4.17 1.20
N LEU A 62 3.64 3.25 1.24
CA LEU A 62 2.65 3.06 0.19
C LEU A 62 1.26 2.79 0.79
N SER A 63 0.22 3.39 0.21
CA SER A 63 -1.17 3.08 0.56
C SER A 63 -2.03 3.03 -0.70
N GLY A 64 -2.92 2.04 -0.77
CA GLY A 64 -3.81 1.80 -1.90
C GLY A 64 -5.28 1.82 -1.49
N LEU A 65 -6.14 2.34 -2.36
CA LEU A 65 -7.59 2.32 -2.18
C LEU A 65 -8.18 1.09 -2.89
N ILE A 66 -8.85 0.25 -2.11
CA ILE A 66 -9.62 -0.90 -2.61
C ILE A 66 -11.06 -0.76 -2.14
N ARG A 67 -12.01 -0.71 -3.09
CA ARG A 67 -13.45 -0.66 -2.82
C ARG A 67 -14.04 -2.06 -2.97
N ALA A 68 -14.42 -2.68 -1.85
CA ALA A 68 -15.13 -3.96 -1.86
C ALA A 68 -16.44 -3.86 -2.64
N ARG A 69 -16.70 -4.84 -3.51
CA ARG A 69 -18.00 -4.98 -4.17
C ARG A 69 -18.89 -5.94 -3.37
N PRO A 70 -20.22 -5.78 -3.47
CA PRO A 70 -21.15 -6.73 -2.85
C PRO A 70 -20.85 -8.16 -3.31
N GLY A 71 -20.70 -9.09 -2.36
CA GLY A 71 -20.39 -10.50 -2.64
C GLY A 71 -18.89 -10.82 -2.78
N GLU A 72 -18.01 -9.82 -2.82
CA GLU A 72 -16.57 -10.06 -2.68
C GLU A 72 -16.24 -10.35 -1.21
N GLY A 73 -15.60 -11.49 -0.96
CA GLY A 73 -15.31 -12.02 0.36
C GLY A 73 -14.39 -11.14 1.22
N MET A 74 -14.20 -11.64 2.44
CA MET A 74 -13.64 -11.01 3.64
C MET A 74 -12.51 -9.97 3.41
N LEU A 75 -12.85 -8.68 3.36
CA LEU A 75 -11.92 -7.53 3.40
C LEU A 75 -10.80 -7.67 4.45
N ALA A 76 -11.09 -8.36 5.56
CA ALA A 76 -10.12 -8.63 6.63
C ALA A 76 -8.86 -9.39 6.14
N GLN A 77 -8.96 -10.16 5.05
CA GLN A 77 -7.84 -10.92 4.48
C GLN A 77 -6.87 -10.04 3.67
N LEU A 78 -7.27 -8.82 3.25
CA LEU A 78 -6.44 -7.95 2.41
C LEU A 78 -5.09 -7.64 3.05
N SER A 79 -5.04 -7.47 4.38
CA SER A 79 -3.76 -7.24 5.08
C SER A 79 -2.80 -8.42 4.92
N PHE A 80 -3.32 -9.65 4.94
CA PHE A 80 -2.53 -10.87 4.79
C PHE A 80 -2.08 -11.06 3.34
N VAL A 81 -3.00 -10.86 2.39
CA VAL A 81 -2.69 -10.90 0.95
C VAL A 81 -1.66 -9.85 0.57
N ALA A 82 -1.75 -8.63 1.12
CA ALA A 82 -0.76 -7.58 0.90
C ALA A 82 0.63 -7.98 1.43
N ALA A 83 0.71 -8.59 2.61
CA ALA A 83 1.98 -9.08 3.16
C ALA A 83 2.60 -10.18 2.29
N LEU A 84 1.76 -11.10 1.76
CA LEU A 84 2.19 -12.14 0.82
C LEU A 84 2.73 -11.53 -0.48
N ALA A 85 1.99 -10.60 -1.07
CA ALA A 85 2.38 -9.92 -2.31
C ALA A 85 3.69 -9.15 -2.16
N VAL A 86 3.90 -8.45 -1.04
CA VAL A 86 5.17 -7.76 -0.75
C VAL A 86 6.32 -8.74 -0.64
N ARG A 87 6.13 -9.87 0.07
CA ARG A 87 7.17 -10.91 0.19
C ARG A 87 7.54 -11.49 -1.17
N GLU A 88 6.54 -11.82 -1.98
CA GLU A 88 6.76 -12.36 -3.33
C GLU A 88 7.46 -11.36 -4.25
N ALA A 89 7.03 -10.09 -4.21
CA ALA A 89 7.68 -9.02 -4.95
C ALA A 89 9.16 -8.92 -4.53
N LEU A 90 9.46 -8.83 -3.23
CA LEU A 90 10.83 -8.76 -2.73
C LEU A 90 11.68 -9.97 -3.15
N GLY A 91 11.11 -11.17 -3.20
CA GLY A 91 11.81 -12.37 -3.65
C GLY A 91 12.32 -12.32 -5.09
N GLN A 92 11.80 -11.41 -5.93
CA GLN A 92 12.30 -11.19 -7.29
C GLN A 92 13.54 -10.29 -7.33
N TRP A 93 13.77 -9.48 -6.28
CA TRP A 93 14.84 -8.49 -6.22
C TRP A 93 15.94 -8.85 -5.22
N VAL A 94 15.61 -9.65 -4.21
CA VAL A 94 16.57 -10.14 -3.23
C VAL A 94 17.19 -11.43 -3.77
N PRO A 95 18.54 -11.50 -3.94
CA PRO A 95 19.20 -12.74 -4.31
C PRO A 95 18.83 -13.86 -3.33
N ALA A 96 18.62 -15.08 -3.81
CA ALA A 96 18.49 -16.24 -2.94
C ALA A 96 19.73 -16.26 -2.02
N GLY A 97 19.53 -16.04 -0.72
CA GLY A 97 20.61 -15.88 0.23
C GLY A 97 21.55 -17.07 0.15
N GLY A 98 22.75 -16.86 -0.40
CA GLY A 98 23.88 -17.74 -0.14
C GLY A 98 24.27 -17.55 1.31
N CYS A 99 23.86 -18.45 2.18
CA CYS A 99 24.64 -18.72 3.37
C CYS A 99 25.94 -19.37 2.90
N SER A 100 27.05 -18.62 2.92
CA SER A 100 28.37 -19.20 3.14
C SER A 100 28.57 -19.41 4.63
#